data_AF-A0A933TEE3-F1
#
_entry.id   AF-A0A933TEE3-F1
#
_cell.length_a   1.000
_cell.length_b   1.000
_cell.length_c   1.000
_cell.angle_alpha   90.00
_cell.angle_beta   90.00
_cell.angle_gamma   90.00
#
_symmetry.space_group_name_H-M   'P 1'
#
loop_
_entity.id
_entity.type
_entity.pdbx_description
1 polymer ?
#
loop_
_entity_poly.entity_id
_entity_poly.type
_entity_poly.pdbx_seq_one_letter_code
_entity_poly.pdbx_strand_id
1 'polypeptide(L)'
;MELLFKVCTWRNLVLAVLAAGAVSLAARFQEHPRRWVREWRYPPQGRAPASGDEIMRLQEQRGSADLARRYRRVQELLSRAEAEGFDVSALRRKAESALQLDEPRSRRKGVALLAEVALAIPHKKVQYMAVSTADDEEDIPSDVRPLITGGKGKRRR
;
A
#
# COMPACT_ATOMS: atom_id res chain seq x y z
N MET A 1 35.55 53.85 -19.48
CA MET A 1 35.99 52.45 -19.73
C MET A 1 36.87 51.87 -18.62
N GLU A 2 37.58 52.68 -17.83
CA GLU A 2 38.48 52.17 -16.76
C GLU A 2 37.78 51.64 -15.49
N LEU A 3 36.56 52.10 -15.19
CA LEU A 3 35.78 51.61 -14.05
C LEU A 3 35.34 50.14 -14.22
N LEU A 4 35.03 49.73 -15.45
CA LEU A 4 34.66 48.34 -15.76
C LEU A 4 35.83 47.37 -15.53
N PHE A 5 37.06 47.77 -15.85
CA PHE A 5 38.26 46.97 -15.59
C PHE A 5 38.67 46.92 -14.11
N LYS A 6 38.43 48.00 -13.34
CA LYS A 6 38.65 47.98 -11.88
C LYS A 6 37.66 47.08 -11.14
N VAL A 7 36.42 46.97 -11.63
CA VAL A 7 35.38 46.13 -11.04
C VAL A 7 35.46 44.68 -11.52
N CYS A 8 35.91 44.42 -12.76
CA CYS A 8 36.13 43.08 -13.32
C CYS A 8 37.47 42.46 -12.91
N THR A 9 37.78 42.45 -11.61
CA THR A 9 38.84 41.57 -11.08
C THR A 9 38.29 40.15 -10.95
N TRP A 10 39.15 39.14 -11.17
CA TRP A 10 38.74 37.72 -11.09
C TRP A 10 38.05 37.37 -9.77
N ARG A 11 38.46 38.01 -8.65
CA ARG A 11 37.80 37.90 -7.34
C ARG A 11 36.35 38.39 -7.37
N ASN A 12 36.07 39.54 -7.98
CA ASN A 12 34.70 40.06 -8.06
C ASN A 12 33.81 39.21 -8.97
N LEU A 13 34.37 38.62 -10.04
CA LEU A 13 33.66 37.65 -10.87
C LEU A 13 33.31 36.37 -10.10
N VAL A 14 34.26 35.82 -9.33
CA VAL A 14 34.00 34.64 -8.49
C VAL A 14 32.94 34.94 -7.42
N LEU A 15 33.01 36.10 -6.77
CA LEU A 15 32.01 36.53 -5.79
C LEU A 15 30.62 36.73 -6.42
N ALA A 16 30.53 37.29 -7.62
CA ALA A 16 29.27 37.45 -8.33
C ALA A 16 28.65 36.10 -8.71
N VAL A 17 29.47 35.14 -9.17
CA VAL A 17 29.02 33.77 -9.48
C VAL A 17 28.56 33.05 -8.22
N LEU A 18 29.28 33.17 -7.11
CA LEU A 18 28.88 32.59 -5.82
C LEU A 18 27.57 33.20 -5.30
N ALA A 19 27.42 34.52 -5.38
CA ALA A 19 26.19 35.20 -4.98
C ALA A 19 25.00 34.78 -5.86
N ALA A 20 25.18 34.71 -7.18
CA ALA A 20 24.15 34.24 -8.10
C ALA A 20 23.77 32.76 -7.83
N GLY A 21 24.77 31.92 -7.57
CA GLY A 21 24.58 30.53 -7.17
C GLY A 21 23.80 30.40 -5.86
N ALA A 22 24.16 31.18 -4.84
CA ALA A 22 23.49 31.19 -3.54
C ALA A 22 22.04 31.66 -3.64
N VAL A 23 21.74 32.69 -4.44
CA VAL A 23 20.37 33.17 -4.69
C VAL A 23 19.53 32.12 -5.40
N SER A 24 20.09 31.42 -6.40
CA SER A 24 19.41 30.33 -7.11
C SER A 24 19.10 29.14 -6.19
N LEU A 25 20.04 28.78 -5.32
CA LEU A 25 19.85 27.74 -4.30
C LEU A 25 18.79 28.13 -3.26
N ALA A 26 18.81 29.38 -2.79
CA ALA A 26 17.81 29.89 -1.86
C ALA A 26 16.40 29.89 -2.47
N ALA A 27 16.26 30.26 -3.75
CA ALA A 27 14.99 30.20 -4.45
C ALA A 27 14.43 28.76 -4.51
N ARG A 28 15.28 27.77 -4.84
CA ARG A 28 14.89 26.34 -4.84
C ARG A 28 14.51 25.82 -3.46
N PHE A 29 15.24 26.23 -2.42
CA PHE A 29 14.91 25.86 -1.04
C PHE A 29 13.60 26.45 -0.55
N GLN A 30 13.18 27.62 -1.06
CA GLN A 30 11.88 28.21 -0.73
C GLN A 30 10.70 27.57 -1.48
N GLU A 31 10.94 26.95 -2.65
CA GLU A 31 9.88 26.26 -3.39
C GLU A 31 9.38 24.99 -2.68
N HIS A 32 10.27 24.24 -2.03
CA HIS A 32 9.91 23.01 -1.31
C HIS A 32 8.85 23.21 -0.22
N PRO A 33 9.02 24.12 0.76
CA PRO A 33 8.02 24.32 1.80
C PRO A 33 6.72 24.88 1.20
N ARG A 34 6.79 25.71 0.15
CA ARG A 34 5.60 26.23 -0.54
C ARG A 34 4.82 25.13 -1.24
N ARG A 35 5.50 24.19 -1.91
CA ARG A 35 4.86 23.02 -2.55
C ARG A 35 4.24 22.11 -1.49
N TRP A 36 4.97 21.82 -0.42
CA TRP A 36 4.47 21.02 0.69
C TRP A 36 3.21 21.63 1.34
N VAL A 37 3.23 22.93 1.65
CA VAL A 37 2.06 23.63 2.20
C VAL A 37 0.89 23.63 1.22
N ARG A 38 1.14 23.84 -0.08
CA ARG A 38 0.09 23.78 -1.11
C ARG A 38 -0.53 22.40 -1.22
N GLU A 39 0.29 21.36 -1.24
CA GLU A 39 -0.17 19.97 -1.33
C GLU A 39 -0.90 19.52 -0.05
N TRP A 40 -0.47 19.99 1.12
CA TRP A 40 -1.17 19.72 2.38
C TRP A 40 -2.52 20.46 2.47
N ARG A 41 -2.54 21.74 2.08
CA ARG A 41 -3.75 22.59 2.17
C ARG A 41 -4.74 22.34 1.05
N TYR A 42 -4.25 21.95 -0.12
CA TYR A 42 -5.01 21.62 -1.31
C TYR A 42 -4.46 20.30 -1.86
N PRO A 43 -4.83 19.15 -1.26
CA PRO A 43 -4.42 17.86 -1.79
C PRO A 43 -4.82 17.77 -3.26
N PRO A 44 -3.94 17.27 -4.14
CA PRO A 44 -4.23 17.18 -5.56
C PRO A 44 -5.50 16.37 -5.73
N GLN A 45 -6.58 17.04 -6.12
CA GLN A 45 -7.80 16.38 -6.50
C GLN A 45 -7.48 15.68 -7.82
N GLY A 46 -7.36 14.35 -7.77
CA GLY A 46 -7.24 13.55 -8.98
C GLY A 46 -8.34 13.97 -9.95
N ARG A 47 -8.03 14.07 -11.26
CA ARG A 47 -8.98 14.53 -12.28
C ARG A 47 -10.32 13.81 -12.06
N ALA A 48 -11.35 14.59 -11.70
CA ALA A 48 -12.69 14.05 -11.64
C ALA A 48 -13.04 13.57 -13.06
N PRO A 49 -13.58 12.35 -13.22
CA PRO A 49 -13.98 11.87 -14.53
C PRO A 49 -14.96 12.88 -15.12
N ALA A 50 -14.63 13.42 -16.30
CA ALA A 50 -15.33 14.56 -16.88
C ALA A 50 -16.66 14.13 -17.54
N SER A 51 -16.88 12.82 -17.69
CA SER A 51 -18.07 12.25 -18.35
C SER A 51 -18.57 10.98 -17.65
N GLY A 52 -19.87 10.70 -17.80
CA GLY A 52 -20.48 9.46 -17.32
C GLY A 52 -19.83 8.20 -17.92
N ASP A 53 -19.38 8.27 -19.18
CA ASP A 53 -18.69 7.17 -19.84
C ASP A 53 -17.33 6.86 -19.21
N GLU A 54 -16.61 7.90 -18.77
CA GLU A 54 -15.34 7.74 -18.06
C GLU A 54 -15.55 7.12 -16.67
N ILE A 55 -16.64 7.47 -15.97
CA ILE A 55 -17.04 6.84 -14.71
C ILE A 55 -17.32 5.35 -14.93
N MET A 56 -18.10 5.01 -15.96
CA MET A 56 -18.45 3.63 -16.27
C MET A 56 -17.21 2.80 -16.62
N ARG A 57 -16.30 3.33 -17.44
CA ARG A 57 -15.02 2.68 -17.75
C ARG A 57 -14.15 2.49 -16.52
N LEU A 58 -14.04 3.49 -15.66
CA LEU A 58 -13.28 3.39 -14.40
C LEU A 58 -13.89 2.33 -13.46
N GLN A 59 -15.22 2.27 -13.38
CA GLN A 59 -15.91 1.26 -12.57
C GLN A 59 -15.66 -0.15 -13.12
N GLU A 60 -15.70 -0.31 -14.43
CA GLU A 60 -15.44 -1.59 -15.10
C GLU A 60 -13.99 -2.05 -14.91
N GLN A 61 -13.02 -1.15 -15.10
CA GLN A 61 -11.60 -1.39 -14.84
C GLN A 61 -11.34 -1.75 -13.38
N ARG A 62 -11.99 -1.08 -12.42
CA ARG A 62 -11.87 -1.42 -11.00
C ARG A 62 -12.45 -2.80 -10.71
N GLY A 63 -13.57 -3.13 -11.32
CA GLY A 63 -14.21 -4.44 -11.19
C GLY A 63 -13.32 -5.57 -11.68
N SER A 64 -12.82 -5.48 -12.91
CA SER A 64 -11.93 -6.50 -13.48
C SER A 64 -10.62 -6.60 -12.68
N ALA A 65 -10.06 -5.46 -12.26
CA ALA A 65 -8.87 -5.44 -11.42
C ALA A 65 -9.07 -6.07 -10.03
N ASP A 66 -10.27 -6.00 -9.44
CA ASP A 66 -10.57 -6.70 -8.17
C ASP A 66 -10.63 -8.21 -8.36
N LEU A 67 -11.32 -8.69 -9.40
CA LEU A 67 -11.39 -10.12 -9.73
C LEU A 67 -9.99 -10.69 -9.98
N ALA A 68 -9.19 -10.02 -10.81
CA ALA A 68 -7.82 -10.42 -11.10
C ALA A 68 -6.92 -10.45 -9.85
N ARG A 69 -7.06 -9.47 -8.95
CA ARG A 69 -6.31 -9.45 -7.67
C ARG A 69 -6.68 -10.62 -6.78
N ARG A 70 -7.98 -10.93 -6.64
CA ARG A 70 -8.44 -12.08 -5.86
C ARG A 70 -7.94 -13.39 -6.45
N TYR A 71 -8.01 -13.54 -7.77
CA TYR A 71 -7.49 -14.71 -8.46
C TYR A 71 -6.00 -14.95 -8.18
N ARG A 72 -5.15 -13.90 -8.25
CA ARG A 72 -3.73 -14.00 -7.90
C ARG A 72 -3.51 -14.47 -6.48
N ARG A 73 -4.25 -13.92 -5.51
CA ARG A 73 -4.18 -14.34 -4.10
C ARG A 73 -4.57 -15.82 -3.93
N VAL A 74 -5.61 -16.28 -4.63
CA VAL A 74 -6.01 -17.70 -4.60
C VAL A 74 -4.94 -18.59 -5.22
N GLN A 75 -4.33 -18.19 -6.35
CA GLN A 75 -3.22 -18.92 -6.96
C GLN A 75 -2.00 -19.03 -6.03
N GLU A 76 -1.66 -17.97 -5.31
CA GLU A 76 -0.60 -18.01 -4.29
C GLU A 76 -0.92 -19.05 -3.21
N LEU A 77 -2.15 -19.10 -2.71
CA LEU A 77 -2.57 -20.10 -1.72
C LEU A 77 -2.53 -21.53 -2.28
N LEU A 78 -2.98 -21.72 -3.52
CA LEU A 78 -2.91 -23.03 -4.20
C LEU A 78 -1.47 -23.48 -4.40
N SER A 79 -0.55 -22.58 -4.77
CA SER A 79 0.87 -22.91 -4.91
C SER A 79 1.53 -23.31 -3.58
N ARG A 80 1.10 -22.72 -2.46
CA ARG A 80 1.56 -23.10 -1.12
C ARG A 80 1.05 -24.49 -0.75
N ALA A 81 -0.24 -24.76 -0.98
CA ALA A 81 -0.82 -26.07 -0.74
C ALA A 81 -0.19 -27.17 -1.64
N GLU A 82 0.14 -26.85 -2.89
CA GLU A 82 0.87 -27.75 -3.80
C GLU A 82 2.28 -28.06 -3.26
N ALA A 83 2.99 -27.05 -2.75
CA ALA A 83 4.30 -27.23 -2.12
C ALA A 83 4.23 -28.04 -0.80
N GLU A 84 3.09 -27.99 -0.09
CA GLU A 84 2.79 -28.84 1.06
C GLU A 84 2.40 -30.28 0.67
N GLY A 85 2.29 -30.57 -0.64
CA GLY A 85 2.02 -31.91 -1.17
C GLY A 85 0.54 -32.23 -1.41
N PHE A 86 -0.35 -31.23 -1.37
CA PHE A 86 -1.78 -31.43 -1.65
C PHE A 86 -2.08 -31.39 -3.16
N ASP A 87 -2.98 -32.27 -3.62
CA ASP A 87 -3.51 -32.19 -5.00
C ASP A 87 -4.50 -31.03 -5.12
N VAL A 88 -4.08 -29.98 -5.82
CA VAL A 88 -4.85 -28.76 -6.06
C VAL A 88 -5.36 -28.64 -7.49
N SER A 89 -5.18 -29.66 -8.33
CA SER A 89 -5.48 -29.59 -9.77
C SER A 89 -6.94 -29.24 -10.08
N ALA A 90 -7.89 -29.84 -9.37
CA ALA A 90 -9.31 -29.55 -9.51
C ALA A 90 -9.68 -28.13 -9.04
N LEU A 91 -9.06 -27.66 -7.94
CA LEU A 91 -9.26 -26.32 -7.39
C LEU A 91 -8.70 -25.25 -8.33
N ARG A 92 -7.56 -25.52 -8.97
CA ARG A 92 -6.94 -24.64 -9.97
C ARG A 92 -7.85 -24.46 -11.19
N ARG A 93 -8.41 -25.54 -11.73
CA ARG A 93 -9.39 -25.48 -12.84
C ARG A 93 -10.65 -24.69 -12.47
N LYS A 94 -11.15 -24.85 -11.24
CA LYS A 94 -12.27 -24.04 -10.72
C LYS A 94 -11.89 -22.56 -10.61
N ALA A 95 -10.69 -22.24 -10.12
CA ALA A 95 -10.23 -20.85 -10.06
C ALA A 95 -10.11 -20.22 -11.46
N GLU A 96 -9.64 -20.98 -12.45
CA GLU A 96 -9.54 -20.54 -13.85
C GLU A 96 -10.91 -20.28 -14.47
N SER A 97 -11.93 -21.10 -14.17
CA SER A 97 -13.29 -20.85 -14.68
C SER A 97 -13.91 -19.56 -14.12
N ALA A 98 -13.46 -19.08 -12.96
CA ALA A 98 -13.88 -17.77 -12.45
C ALA A 98 -13.43 -16.59 -13.34
N LEU A 99 -12.31 -16.72 -14.07
CA LEU A 99 -11.83 -15.68 -14.98
C LEU A 99 -12.70 -15.56 -16.24
N GLN A 100 -13.38 -16.65 -16.63
CA GLN A 100 -14.36 -16.62 -17.72
C GLN A 100 -15.60 -15.79 -17.36
N LEU A 101 -15.79 -15.48 -16.07
CA LEU A 101 -16.90 -14.69 -15.54
C LEU A 101 -16.50 -13.21 -15.33
N ASP A 102 -15.48 -12.70 -16.03
CA ASP A 102 -15.10 -11.28 -15.96
C ASP A 102 -16.01 -10.34 -16.78
N GLU A 103 -17.31 -10.66 -16.85
CA GLU A 103 -18.30 -9.74 -17.41
C GLU A 103 -19.02 -8.98 -16.29
N PRO A 104 -19.45 -7.72 -16.50
CA PRO A 104 -20.06 -6.91 -15.45
C PRO A 104 -21.23 -7.59 -14.71
N ARG A 105 -22.03 -8.38 -15.42
CA ARG A 105 -23.21 -9.08 -14.87
C ARG A 105 -22.87 -10.34 -14.08
N SER A 106 -21.80 -11.03 -14.46
CA SER A 106 -21.42 -12.34 -13.90
C SER A 106 -20.24 -12.27 -12.93
N ARG A 107 -19.51 -11.15 -12.88
CA ARG A 107 -18.33 -10.94 -12.03
C ARG A 107 -18.56 -11.22 -10.55
N ARG A 108 -19.76 -10.90 -10.03
CA ARG A 108 -20.13 -11.24 -8.65
C ARG A 108 -20.11 -12.75 -8.40
N LYS A 109 -20.54 -13.55 -9.38
CA LYS A 109 -20.48 -15.02 -9.33
C LYS A 109 -19.03 -15.50 -9.40
N GLY A 110 -18.21 -14.90 -10.27
CA GLY A 110 -16.77 -15.19 -10.33
C GLY A 110 -16.06 -14.94 -8.99
N VAL A 111 -16.35 -13.82 -8.33
CA VAL A 111 -15.81 -13.51 -6.99
C VAL A 111 -16.28 -14.53 -5.95
N ALA A 112 -17.56 -14.92 -5.96
CA ALA A 112 -18.08 -15.93 -5.04
C ALA A 112 -17.42 -17.30 -5.26
N LEU A 113 -17.19 -17.69 -6.52
CA LEU A 113 -16.50 -18.93 -6.86
C LEU A 113 -15.05 -18.93 -6.35
N LEU A 114 -14.32 -17.82 -6.53
CA LEU A 114 -12.97 -17.69 -5.97
C LEU A 114 -12.96 -17.75 -4.43
N ALA A 115 -13.98 -17.23 -3.76
CA ALA A 115 -14.12 -17.33 -2.30
C ALA A 115 -14.40 -18.78 -1.86
N GLU A 116 -15.23 -19.51 -2.60
CA GLU A 116 -15.47 -20.95 -2.36
C GLU A 116 -14.17 -21.75 -2.52
N VAL A 117 -13.41 -21.50 -3.60
CA VAL A 117 -12.11 -22.14 -3.83
C VAL A 117 -11.17 -21.84 -2.67
N ALA A 118 -11.08 -20.58 -2.23
CA ALA A 118 -10.20 -20.18 -1.14
C ALA A 118 -10.50 -20.92 0.18
N LEU A 119 -11.78 -21.17 0.49
CA LEU A 119 -12.19 -21.93 1.68
C LEU A 119 -11.92 -23.43 1.55
N ALA A 120 -11.95 -23.97 0.33
CA ALA A 120 -11.70 -25.37 0.05
C ALA A 120 -10.21 -25.73 -0.02
N ILE A 121 -9.30 -24.75 0.04
CA ILE A 121 -7.85 -25.00 0.00
C ILE A 121 -7.45 -25.76 1.28
N PRO A 122 -6.84 -26.94 1.16
CA PRO A 122 -6.31 -27.65 2.31
C PRO A 122 -5.12 -26.89 2.91
N HIS A 123 -5.07 -26.85 4.24
CA HIS A 123 -3.98 -26.24 4.98
C HIS A 123 -3.46 -27.23 6.03
N LYS A 124 -2.14 -27.31 6.20
CA LYS A 124 -1.56 -28.04 7.32
C LYS A 124 -1.97 -27.34 8.63
N LYS A 125 -2.63 -28.07 9.54
CA LYS A 125 -2.97 -27.55 10.87
C LYS A 125 -1.68 -27.30 11.65
N VAL A 126 -1.36 -26.04 11.91
CA VAL A 126 -0.27 -25.68 12.81
C VAL A 126 -0.72 -26.02 14.23
N GLN A 127 -0.13 -27.05 14.82
CA GLN A 127 -0.33 -27.37 16.22
C GLN A 127 0.60 -26.48 17.03
N TYR A 128 0.02 -25.54 17.78
CA TYR A 128 0.76 -24.75 18.75
C TYR A 128 0.94 -25.61 20.00
N MET A 129 2.16 -26.10 20.23
CA MET A 129 2.53 -26.59 21.55
C MET A 129 2.83 -25.39 22.43
N ALA A 130 2.17 -25.30 23.58
CA ALA A 130 2.58 -24.35 24.61
C ALA A 130 4.01 -24.72 25.01
N VAL A 131 4.97 -23.83 24.78
CA VAL A 131 6.30 -23.95 25.39
C VAL A 131 6.05 -23.83 26.88
N SER A 132 6.11 -24.95 27.59
CA SER A 132 6.08 -24.96 29.04
C SER A 132 7.31 -24.18 29.51
N THR A 133 7.08 -23.00 30.07
CA THR A 133 8.06 -22.19 30.81
C THR A 133 8.41 -22.90 32.11
N ALA A 134 9.07 -24.04 32.00
CA ALA A 134 9.52 -24.81 33.15
C ALA A 134 11.05 -24.77 33.34
N ASP A 135 11.82 -24.17 32.42
CA ASP A 135 13.29 -24.16 32.53
C ASP A 135 14.00 -22.85 32.18
N ASP A 136 13.30 -21.74 31.86
CA ASP A 136 13.94 -20.44 31.67
C ASP A 136 13.30 -19.39 32.59
N GLU A 137 13.81 -19.27 33.81
CA GLU A 137 13.75 -18.04 34.60
C GLU A 137 14.63 -16.98 33.92
N GLU A 138 14.21 -16.46 32.76
CA GLU A 138 14.78 -15.22 32.24
C GLU A 138 13.97 -14.03 32.77
N ASP A 139 14.65 -13.21 33.56
CA ASP A 139 14.21 -11.94 34.14
C ASP A 139 13.40 -11.10 33.13
N ILE A 140 12.08 -11.04 33.33
CA ILE A 140 11.21 -10.11 32.58
C ILE A 140 11.47 -8.70 33.16
N PRO A 141 11.96 -7.73 32.36
CA PRO A 141 12.10 -6.35 32.83
C PRO A 141 10.71 -5.80 33.24
N SER A 142 10.64 -5.29 34.46
CA SER A 142 9.42 -4.92 35.19
C SER A 142 8.63 -3.72 34.62
N ASP A 143 8.92 -3.30 33.38
CA ASP A 143 8.40 -2.06 32.81
C ASP A 143 7.20 -2.23 31.88
N VAL A 144 6.72 -3.46 31.66
CA VAL A 144 5.49 -3.71 30.89
C VAL A 144 4.29 -3.70 31.84
N ARG A 145 3.80 -2.51 32.19
CA ARG A 145 2.46 -2.38 32.79
C ARG A 145 1.38 -2.58 31.72
N PRO A 146 0.51 -3.60 31.83
CA PRO A 146 -0.64 -3.69 30.94
C PRO A 146 -1.66 -2.60 31.31
N LEU A 147 -1.90 -1.67 30.38
CA LEU A 147 -3.02 -0.72 30.43
C LEU A 147 -4.34 -1.47 30.17
N ILE A 148 -4.83 -2.19 31.17
CA ILE A 148 -6.21 -2.69 31.18
C ILE A 148 -7.08 -1.57 31.76
N THR A 149 -7.62 -0.70 30.92
CA THR A 149 -8.76 0.14 31.32
C THR A 149 -10.04 -0.65 31.10
N GLY A 150 -10.62 -1.07 32.22
CA GLY A 150 -11.76 -1.97 32.26
C GLY A 150 -13.06 -1.34 31.74
N GLY A 151 -13.73 -2.07 30.85
CA GLY A 151 -15.14 -1.89 30.57
C GLY A 151 -15.98 -2.39 31.75
N LYS A 152 -16.79 -1.52 32.35
CA LYS A 152 -17.99 -1.92 33.09
C LYS A 152 -19.20 -1.21 32.50
N GLY A 153 -19.81 -1.87 31.50
CA GLY A 153 -21.14 -1.54 31.01
C GLY A 153 -22.19 -1.90 32.06
N LYS A 154 -22.69 -0.89 32.77
CA LYS A 154 -23.78 -1.02 33.73
C LYS A 154 -25.12 -1.01 32.97
N ARG A 155 -25.68 -2.19 32.71
CA ARG A 155 -27.08 -2.35 32.29
C ARG A 155 -27.98 -1.75 33.38
N ARG A 156 -28.78 -0.74 33.04
CA ARG A 156 -29.95 -0.33 33.84
C ARG A 156 -31.21 -0.85 33.15
N ARG A 157 -32.01 -1.55 33.94
CA ARG A 157 -33.44 -1.78 33.73
C ARG A 157 -34.18 -0.46 33.89
#